data_AF-L2FDX3-F1
#
_entry.id   AF-L2FDX3-F1
#
_cell.length_a   1.000
_cell.length_b   1.000
_cell.length_c   1.000
_cell.angle_alpha   90.00
_cell.angle_beta   90.00
_cell.angle_gamma   90.00
#
_symmetry.space_group_name_H-M   'P 1'
#
loop_
_entity.id
_entity.type
_entity.pdbx_description
1 polymer ?
#
loop_
_entity_poly.entity_id
_entity_poly.type
_entity_poly.pdbx_seq_one_letter_code
_entity_poly.pdbx_strand_id
1 'polypeptide(L)'
;MALNARDRRAYRTDDKYQNGVISEENRRKIIDNYLPTPEEDTRQQWREGDVPRPGRFGLRRAIRQKLHLFIYTVIHAIFSLYIRIRQAWHLVCYHVSSVMFYHHRTPEYIERDVVGLKKKPKHLSVILKMEEGGRHGAELERLVGEAAEIAVWCVCAKIPVLTVYERTGLLKRYLPHVQQAIIQKSRAYFGRHQPSLTVAMPHADEILKSPAHGDFASVDPRHLKVLFISAEDGRESMVDLTRTLAEMSQRGKIHPRDISIDLIDAELSEGIMPEPDLLIHFGPYVDLDGYPPWPIRLTEIFCLPDNQGVGYQVFLRALRNFASAQFRKGK
;
A
#
# COMPACT_ATOMS: atom_id res chain seq x y z
N MET A 1 -6.84 -5.04 34.08
CA MET A 1 -7.00 -4.19 35.28
C MET A 1 -5.95 -3.10 35.26
N ALA A 2 -6.27 -1.88 35.71
CA ALA A 2 -5.29 -0.79 35.80
C ALA A 2 -4.49 -0.89 37.11
N LEU A 3 -3.16 -0.74 37.02
CA LEU A 3 -2.25 -0.71 38.18
C LEU A 3 -2.67 0.39 39.16
N ASN A 4 -2.66 0.07 40.45
CA ASN A 4 -2.98 1.02 41.49
C ASN A 4 -1.92 2.15 41.53
N ALA A 5 -2.32 3.37 41.90
CA ALA A 5 -1.48 4.57 41.72
C ALA A 5 -0.13 4.51 42.47
N ARG A 6 -0.09 3.79 43.59
CA ARG A 6 1.12 3.56 44.40
C ARG A 6 2.09 2.61 43.71
N ASP A 7 1.62 1.49 43.21
CA ASP A 7 2.44 0.47 42.54
C ASP A 7 2.96 0.97 41.19
N ARG A 8 2.13 1.75 40.49
CA ARG A 8 2.55 2.44 39.26
C ARG A 8 3.66 3.45 39.50
N ARG A 9 3.65 4.16 40.64
CA ARG A 9 4.75 5.06 41.03
C ARG A 9 5.99 4.27 41.40
N ALA A 10 5.86 3.21 42.20
CA ALA A 10 6.99 2.37 42.61
C ALA A 10 7.69 1.75 41.40
N TYR A 11 6.94 1.15 40.46
CA TYR A 11 7.48 0.57 39.23
C TYR A 11 8.19 1.60 38.34
N ARG A 12 7.58 2.79 38.15
CA ARG A 12 8.20 3.88 37.39
C ARG A 12 9.44 4.46 38.05
N THR A 13 9.56 4.35 39.37
CA THR A 13 10.74 4.83 40.08
C THR A 13 11.88 3.84 39.91
N ASP A 14 11.60 2.54 39.99
CA ASP A 14 12.56 1.46 39.78
C ASP A 14 13.12 1.41 38.34
N ASP A 15 12.26 1.64 37.34
CA ASP A 15 12.63 1.73 35.93
C ASP A 15 13.58 2.91 35.66
N LYS A 16 13.39 4.04 36.36
CA LYS A 16 14.29 5.20 36.30
C LYS A 16 15.68 4.94 36.88
N TYR A 17 15.81 3.96 37.78
CA TYR A 17 17.07 3.60 38.44
C TYR A 17 17.58 2.23 37.96
N GLN A 18 17.29 1.85 36.72
CA GLN A 18 17.77 0.61 36.08
C GLN A 18 17.60 -0.63 36.97
N ASN A 19 16.40 -0.84 37.52
CA ASN A 19 16.05 -2.03 38.29
C ASN A 19 16.79 -2.21 39.63
N GLY A 20 17.46 -1.17 40.15
CA GLY A 20 18.28 -1.24 41.37
C GLY A 20 17.56 -0.88 42.67
N VAL A 21 16.30 -0.42 42.64
CA VAL A 21 15.60 0.13 43.81
C VAL A 21 14.66 -0.90 44.44
N ILE A 22 14.09 -1.78 43.63
CA ILE A 22 13.19 -2.84 44.09
C ILE A 22 13.89 -4.20 43.94
N SER A 23 14.04 -4.92 45.05
CA SER A 23 14.50 -6.32 45.04
C SER A 23 13.62 -7.18 44.13
N GLU A 24 14.20 -8.15 43.42
CA GLU A 24 13.46 -9.04 42.50
C GLU A 24 12.21 -9.64 43.13
N GLU A 25 12.27 -10.04 44.40
CA GLU A 25 11.13 -10.62 45.13
C GLU A 25 9.97 -9.64 45.26
N ASN A 26 10.27 -8.37 45.53
CA ASN A 26 9.26 -7.33 45.66
C ASN A 26 8.68 -6.96 44.29
N ARG A 27 9.49 -6.98 43.23
CA ARG A 27 9.00 -6.78 41.85
C ARG A 27 8.05 -7.91 41.44
N ARG A 28 8.39 -9.16 41.77
CA ARG A 28 7.51 -10.32 41.56
C ARG A 28 6.21 -10.18 42.32
N LYS A 29 6.24 -9.76 43.60
CA LYS A 29 5.01 -9.50 44.39
C LYS A 29 4.11 -8.42 43.79
N ILE A 30 4.70 -7.33 43.28
CA ILE A 30 3.93 -6.27 42.61
C ILE A 30 3.22 -6.87 41.40
N ILE A 31 3.89 -7.69 40.59
CA ILE A 31 3.30 -8.32 39.40
C ILE A 31 2.25 -9.37 39.78
N ASP A 32 2.53 -10.20 40.79
CA ASP A 32 1.68 -11.31 41.24
C ASP A 32 0.29 -10.83 41.72
N ASN A 33 0.24 -9.65 42.35
CA ASN A 33 -1.02 -9.02 42.75
C ASN A 33 -1.94 -8.62 41.58
N TYR A 34 -1.40 -8.50 40.36
CA TYR A 34 -2.17 -8.17 39.15
C TYR A 34 -2.19 -9.33 38.14
N LEU A 35 -1.53 -10.44 38.45
CA LEU A 35 -1.72 -11.68 37.72
C LEU A 35 -3.09 -12.25 38.11
N PRO A 36 -3.85 -12.80 37.15
CA PRO A 36 -5.06 -13.52 37.47
C PRO A 36 -4.72 -14.67 38.44
N THR A 37 -5.51 -14.82 39.51
CA THR A 37 -5.27 -15.90 40.47
C THR A 37 -5.38 -17.24 39.73
N PRO A 38 -4.42 -18.18 39.93
CA PRO A 38 -4.46 -19.46 39.22
C PRO A 38 -5.75 -20.25 39.47
N GLU A 39 -6.41 -19.99 40.61
CA GLU A 39 -7.60 -20.71 41.08
C GLU A 39 -8.92 -20.24 40.47
N GLU A 40 -9.01 -19.02 39.92
CA GLU A 40 -10.25 -18.56 39.27
C GLU A 40 -10.39 -19.09 37.84
N ASP A 41 -9.28 -19.29 37.12
CA ASP A 41 -9.27 -19.98 35.81
C ASP A 41 -9.30 -21.52 35.95
N THR A 42 -8.80 -22.10 37.05
CA THR A 42 -8.86 -23.56 37.27
C THR A 42 -10.16 -24.05 37.90
N ARG A 43 -10.98 -23.20 38.54
CA ARG A 43 -12.36 -23.59 38.93
C ARG A 43 -13.35 -23.60 37.76
N GLN A 44 -12.95 -23.07 36.60
CA GLN A 44 -13.57 -23.38 35.30
C GLN A 44 -12.83 -24.48 34.54
N GLN A 45 -12.03 -25.32 35.21
CA GLN A 45 -11.86 -26.69 34.70
C GLN A 45 -13.22 -27.34 34.77
N TRP A 46 -13.82 -27.50 33.59
CA TRP A 46 -14.91 -28.43 33.29
C TRP A 46 -14.84 -29.61 34.25
N ARG A 47 -15.75 -29.67 35.24
CA ARG A 47 -15.90 -30.89 36.05
C ARG A 47 -16.06 -32.03 35.04
N GLU A 48 -15.35 -33.14 35.20
CA GLU A 48 -15.51 -34.31 34.29
C GLU A 48 -16.97 -34.82 34.23
N GLY A 49 -17.86 -34.34 35.11
CA GLY A 49 -19.31 -34.55 35.06
C GLY A 49 -20.13 -33.56 34.22
N ASP A 50 -19.56 -32.43 33.77
CA ASP A 50 -20.21 -31.39 32.96
C ASP A 50 -19.88 -31.50 31.47
N VAL A 51 -19.22 -32.59 31.04
CA VAL A 51 -19.27 -33.00 29.64
C VAL A 51 -20.72 -33.46 29.39
N PRO A 52 -21.51 -32.78 28.54
CA PRO A 52 -22.83 -33.28 28.21
C PRO A 52 -22.64 -34.70 27.67
N ARG A 53 -23.18 -35.70 28.40
CA ARG A 53 -23.22 -37.09 27.95
C ARG A 53 -23.53 -37.07 26.46
N PRO A 54 -22.77 -37.74 25.57
CA PRO A 54 -23.02 -37.67 24.14
C PRO A 54 -24.48 -38.06 23.92
N GLY A 55 -25.31 -37.04 23.69
CA GLY A 55 -26.75 -37.21 23.67
C GLY A 55 -27.01 -38.20 22.56
N ARG A 56 -27.61 -39.34 22.92
CA ARG A 56 -27.99 -40.46 22.03
C ARG A 56 -28.18 -39.92 20.62
N PHE A 57 -27.32 -40.33 19.68
CA PHE A 57 -27.27 -39.87 18.29
C PHE A 57 -28.68 -39.58 17.77
N GLY A 58 -29.08 -38.33 17.90
CA GLY A 58 -30.42 -37.91 17.55
C GLY A 58 -30.41 -37.74 16.05
N LEU A 59 -31.01 -38.68 15.33
CA LEU A 59 -31.16 -38.61 13.87
C LEU A 59 -31.60 -37.19 13.44
N ARG A 60 -32.47 -36.52 14.23
CA ARG A 60 -32.89 -35.12 14.03
C ARG A 60 -31.77 -34.08 14.10
N ARG A 61 -30.81 -34.21 15.04
CA ARG A 61 -29.66 -33.30 15.16
C ARG A 61 -28.66 -33.54 14.02
N ALA A 62 -28.42 -34.80 13.67
CA ALA A 62 -27.60 -35.17 12.51
C ALA A 62 -28.23 -34.69 11.20
N ILE A 63 -29.54 -34.88 11.01
CA ILE A 63 -30.29 -34.37 9.85
C ILE A 63 -30.24 -32.85 9.80
N ARG A 64 -30.44 -32.15 10.92
CA ARG A 64 -30.35 -30.68 10.97
C ARG A 64 -28.94 -30.19 10.63
N GLN A 65 -27.90 -30.83 11.15
CA GLN A 65 -26.51 -30.49 10.82
C GLN A 65 -26.18 -30.76 9.35
N LYS A 66 -26.65 -31.89 8.80
CA LYS A 66 -26.52 -32.21 7.37
C LYS A 66 -27.33 -31.25 6.49
N LEU A 67 -28.49 -30.78 6.94
CA LEU A 67 -29.29 -29.76 6.26
C LEU A 67 -28.58 -28.40 6.27
N HIS A 68 -28.04 -27.95 7.41
CA HIS A 68 -27.26 -26.71 7.47
C HIS A 68 -26.03 -26.78 6.57
N LEU A 69 -25.32 -27.91 6.57
CA LEU A 69 -24.18 -28.12 5.68
C LEU A 69 -24.63 -28.12 4.22
N PHE A 70 -25.75 -28.77 3.89
CA PHE A 70 -26.32 -28.76 2.54
C PHE A 70 -26.67 -27.35 2.09
N ILE A 71 -27.42 -26.59 2.90
CA ILE A 71 -27.78 -25.19 2.61
C ILE A 71 -26.52 -24.34 2.43
N TYR A 72 -25.54 -24.47 3.33
CA TYR A 72 -24.25 -23.80 3.21
C TYR A 72 -23.55 -24.14 1.89
N THR A 73 -23.48 -25.42 1.51
CA THR A 73 -22.86 -25.84 0.24
C THR A 73 -23.61 -25.32 -0.98
N VAL A 74 -24.94 -25.27 -0.95
CA VAL A 74 -25.76 -24.73 -2.04
C VAL A 74 -25.55 -23.23 -2.19
N ILE A 75 -25.59 -22.46 -1.09
CA ILE A 75 -25.32 -21.02 -1.10
C ILE A 75 -23.90 -20.76 -1.59
N HIS A 76 -22.91 -21.48 -1.07
CA HIS A 76 -21.52 -21.35 -1.52
C HIS A 76 -21.34 -21.72 -2.99
N ALA A 77 -22.02 -22.74 -3.50
CA ALA A 77 -21.95 -23.15 -4.91
C ALA A 77 -22.55 -22.07 -5.82
N ILE A 78 -23.73 -21.53 -5.48
CA ILE A 78 -24.37 -20.45 -6.25
C ILE A 78 -23.49 -19.19 -6.23
N PHE A 79 -23.00 -18.79 -5.06
CA PHE A 79 -22.16 -17.61 -4.92
C PHE A 79 -20.82 -17.77 -5.66
N SER A 80 -20.19 -18.95 -5.57
CA SER A 80 -18.96 -19.26 -6.30
C SER A 80 -19.18 -19.26 -7.81
N LEU A 81 -20.30 -19.81 -8.28
CA LEU A 81 -20.67 -19.78 -9.70
C LEU A 81 -20.87 -18.34 -10.19
N TYR A 82 -21.61 -17.53 -9.44
CA TYR A 82 -21.82 -16.12 -9.75
C TYR A 82 -20.51 -15.34 -9.83
N ILE A 83 -19.62 -15.47 -8.84
CA ILE A 83 -18.32 -14.79 -8.83
C ILE A 83 -17.48 -15.21 -10.04
N ARG A 84 -17.39 -16.51 -10.34
CA ARG A 84 -16.61 -16.99 -11.50
C ARG A 84 -17.17 -16.50 -12.82
N ILE A 85 -18.49 -16.47 -12.99
CA ILE A 85 -19.13 -15.93 -14.19
C ILE A 85 -18.83 -14.43 -14.31
N ARG A 86 -18.97 -13.67 -13.22
CA ARG A 86 -18.66 -12.23 -13.21
C ARG A 86 -17.20 -11.95 -13.56
N GLN A 87 -16.27 -12.68 -12.94
CA GLN A 87 -14.83 -12.55 -13.20
C GLN A 87 -14.50 -12.92 -14.64
N ALA A 88 -15.04 -14.03 -15.17
CA ALA A 88 -14.84 -14.42 -16.56
C ALA A 88 -15.40 -13.37 -17.53
N TRP A 89 -16.59 -12.84 -17.26
CA TRP A 89 -17.20 -11.78 -18.05
C TRP A 89 -16.34 -10.51 -18.05
N HIS A 90 -15.93 -10.03 -16.89
CA HIS A 90 -15.05 -8.86 -16.76
C HIS A 90 -13.70 -9.08 -17.43
N LEU A 91 -13.07 -10.24 -17.25
CA LEU A 91 -11.82 -10.59 -17.89
C LEU A 91 -11.96 -10.54 -19.42
N VAL A 92 -13.00 -11.15 -19.98
CA VAL A 92 -13.26 -11.10 -21.42
C VAL A 92 -13.55 -9.66 -21.89
N CYS A 93 -14.42 -8.92 -21.21
CA CYS A 93 -14.72 -7.54 -21.57
C CYS A 93 -13.49 -6.63 -21.50
N TYR A 94 -12.65 -6.77 -20.48
CA TYR A 94 -11.43 -6.00 -20.32
C TYR A 94 -10.37 -6.40 -21.35
N HIS A 95 -10.22 -7.69 -21.67
CA HIS A 95 -9.31 -8.11 -22.73
C HIS A 95 -9.79 -7.64 -24.10
N VAL A 96 -11.09 -7.77 -24.42
CA VAL A 96 -11.65 -7.27 -25.67
C VAL A 96 -11.50 -5.76 -25.77
N SER A 97 -11.75 -5.02 -24.68
CA SER A 97 -11.54 -3.57 -24.65
C SER A 97 -10.06 -3.20 -24.76
N SER A 98 -9.17 -3.95 -24.11
CA SER A 98 -7.73 -3.74 -24.22
C SER A 98 -7.28 -3.98 -25.66
N VAL A 99 -7.59 -5.14 -26.23
CA VAL A 99 -7.25 -5.45 -27.62
C VAL A 99 -7.87 -4.43 -28.57
N MET A 100 -9.19 -4.19 -28.53
CA MET A 100 -9.85 -3.28 -29.48
C MET A 100 -9.30 -1.84 -29.44
N PHE A 101 -9.00 -1.32 -28.25
CA PHE A 101 -8.61 0.09 -28.09
C PHE A 101 -7.10 0.32 -27.87
N TYR A 102 -6.28 -0.71 -27.68
CA TYR A 102 -4.84 -0.61 -27.37
C TYR A 102 -3.91 -0.93 -28.57
N HIS A 103 -4.42 -0.88 -29.81
CA HIS A 103 -3.60 -1.16 -31.00
C HIS A 103 -2.61 -0.04 -31.38
N HIS A 104 -2.67 1.13 -30.74
CA HIS A 104 -1.82 2.27 -31.10
C HIS A 104 -1.03 2.75 -29.88
N ARG A 105 0.17 2.20 -29.71
CA ARG A 105 1.22 2.68 -28.78
C ARG A 105 1.79 4.03 -29.23
N THR A 106 0.91 4.98 -29.51
CA THR A 106 1.24 6.29 -30.06
C THR A 106 0.98 7.35 -29.00
N PRO A 107 1.98 8.18 -28.66
CA PRO A 107 1.83 9.19 -27.62
C PRO A 107 0.71 10.20 -27.94
N GLU A 108 0.45 10.49 -29.21
CA GLU A 108 -0.59 11.43 -29.65
C GLU A 108 -1.99 10.96 -29.28
N TYR A 109 -2.24 9.65 -29.36
CA TYR A 109 -3.52 9.06 -28.98
C TYR A 109 -3.79 9.24 -27.48
N ILE A 110 -2.77 8.97 -26.65
CA ILE A 110 -2.86 9.13 -25.20
C ILE A 110 -3.05 10.61 -24.84
N GLU A 111 -2.32 11.51 -25.52
CA GLU A 111 -2.47 12.94 -25.28
C GLU A 111 -3.89 13.41 -25.62
N ARG A 112 -4.45 12.99 -26.76
CA ARG A 112 -5.83 13.31 -27.16
C ARG A 112 -6.87 12.85 -26.13
N ASP A 113 -6.72 11.63 -25.59
CA ASP A 113 -7.65 11.07 -24.61
C ASP A 113 -7.63 11.80 -23.26
N VAL A 114 -6.51 12.46 -22.93
CA VAL A 114 -6.29 13.15 -21.65
C VAL A 114 -6.50 14.67 -21.78
N VAL A 115 -6.41 15.26 -22.98
CA VAL A 115 -6.59 16.71 -23.22
C VAL A 115 -7.98 17.21 -22.79
N GLY A 116 -9.03 16.41 -22.97
CA GLY A 116 -10.40 16.78 -22.60
C GLY A 116 -10.71 16.71 -21.10
N LEU A 117 -9.76 16.30 -20.25
CA LEU A 117 -10.00 16.15 -18.81
C LEU A 117 -9.96 17.51 -18.10
N LYS A 118 -10.98 17.78 -17.29
CA LYS A 118 -11.11 19.04 -16.54
C LYS A 118 -9.95 19.32 -15.59
N LYS A 119 -9.36 18.28 -15.00
CA LYS A 119 -8.20 18.37 -14.11
C LYS A 119 -7.40 17.06 -14.18
N LYS A 120 -6.10 17.15 -13.88
CA LYS A 120 -5.15 16.03 -13.90
C LYS A 120 -4.39 15.97 -12.56
N PRO A 121 -4.01 14.79 -12.07
CA PRO A 121 -3.16 14.70 -10.90
C PRO A 121 -1.77 15.26 -11.23
N LYS A 122 -1.17 16.00 -10.30
CA LYS A 122 0.24 16.42 -10.36
C LYS A 122 1.15 15.31 -9.88
N HIS A 123 0.68 14.54 -8.89
CA HIS A 123 1.38 13.38 -8.39
C HIS A 123 0.46 12.15 -8.48
N LEU A 124 0.86 11.18 -9.31
CA LEU A 124 0.20 9.89 -9.42
C LEU A 124 0.99 8.85 -8.63
N SER A 125 0.31 8.05 -7.82
CA SER A 125 0.89 6.84 -7.24
C SER A 125 0.18 5.60 -7.75
N VAL A 126 0.92 4.49 -7.85
CA VAL A 126 0.39 3.19 -8.25
C VAL A 126 0.85 2.10 -7.31
N ILE A 127 0.00 1.11 -7.07
CA ILE A 127 0.35 -0.12 -6.34
C ILE A 127 0.44 -1.26 -7.35
N LEU A 128 1.62 -1.88 -7.42
CA LEU A 128 1.88 -3.08 -8.21
C LEU A 128 2.04 -4.26 -7.25
N LYS A 129 1.28 -5.33 -7.49
CA LYS A 129 1.33 -6.56 -6.71
C LYS A 129 2.06 -7.65 -7.47
N MET A 130 2.79 -8.47 -6.72
CA MET A 130 3.32 -9.73 -7.23
C MET A 130 2.20 -10.78 -7.31
N GLU A 131 2.18 -11.56 -8.37
CA GLU A 131 1.33 -12.74 -8.48
C GLU A 131 1.83 -13.87 -7.58
N GLU A 132 0.93 -14.47 -6.80
CA GLU A 132 1.23 -15.59 -5.92
C GLU A 132 1.53 -16.85 -6.78
N GLY A 133 2.78 -17.29 -6.81
CA GLY A 133 3.22 -18.51 -7.50
C GLY A 133 4.05 -18.31 -8.78
N GLY A 134 4.33 -17.06 -9.17
CA GLY A 134 5.23 -16.76 -10.28
C GLY A 134 6.69 -17.11 -10.00
N ARG A 135 7.46 -17.44 -11.05
CA ARG A 135 8.93 -17.54 -10.95
C ARG A 135 9.49 -16.13 -10.71
N HIS A 136 10.33 -15.98 -9.68
CA HIS A 136 10.83 -14.68 -9.23
C HIS A 136 11.40 -13.78 -10.34
N GLY A 137 12.16 -14.34 -11.29
CA GLY A 137 12.74 -13.56 -12.40
C GLY A 137 11.71 -13.08 -13.43
N ALA A 138 10.78 -13.94 -13.83
CA ALA A 138 9.73 -13.56 -14.80
C ALA A 138 8.80 -12.49 -14.22
N GLU A 139 8.55 -12.56 -12.91
CA GLU A 139 7.71 -11.60 -12.21
C GLU A 139 8.40 -10.24 -12.06
N LEU A 140 9.71 -10.22 -11.82
CA LEU A 140 10.50 -9.00 -11.86
C LEU A 140 10.41 -8.32 -13.23
N GLU A 141 10.62 -9.08 -14.32
CA GLU A 141 10.53 -8.54 -15.69
C GLU A 141 9.14 -7.97 -15.99
N ARG A 142 8.08 -8.65 -15.53
CA ARG A 142 6.69 -8.17 -15.64
C ARG A 142 6.52 -6.84 -14.92
N LEU A 143 6.87 -6.76 -13.63
CA LEU A 143 6.74 -5.54 -12.82
C LEU A 143 7.56 -4.37 -13.40
N VAL A 144 8.79 -4.64 -13.84
CA VAL A 144 9.64 -3.65 -14.50
C VAL A 144 8.99 -3.14 -15.77
N GLY A 145 8.43 -4.03 -16.59
CA GLY A 145 7.72 -3.71 -17.81
C GLY A 145 6.47 -2.85 -17.54
N GLU A 146 5.66 -3.23 -16.55
CA GLU A 146 4.45 -2.51 -16.14
C GLU A 146 4.76 -1.11 -15.59
N ALA A 147 5.75 -0.99 -14.71
CA ALA A 147 6.21 0.30 -14.19
C ALA A 147 6.69 1.21 -15.33
N ALA A 148 7.42 0.65 -16.29
CA ALA A 148 7.88 1.39 -17.46
C ALA A 148 6.74 1.83 -18.38
N GLU A 149 5.70 1.02 -18.57
CA GLU A 149 4.52 1.41 -19.35
C GLU A 149 3.73 2.54 -18.67
N ILE A 150 3.50 2.43 -17.36
CA ILE A 150 2.82 3.48 -16.58
C ILE A 150 3.63 4.78 -16.60
N ALA A 151 4.95 4.71 -16.47
CA ALA A 151 5.83 5.88 -16.57
C ALA A 151 5.65 6.62 -17.90
N VAL A 152 5.64 5.88 -19.02
CA VAL A 152 5.41 6.47 -20.35
C VAL A 152 4.01 7.07 -20.46
N TRP A 153 2.98 6.41 -19.95
CA TRP A 153 1.62 6.98 -19.94
C TRP A 153 1.54 8.28 -19.13
N CYS A 154 2.30 8.39 -18.03
CA CYS A 154 2.41 9.62 -17.25
C CYS A 154 3.05 10.75 -18.06
N VAL A 155 4.13 10.46 -18.81
CA VAL A 155 4.76 11.45 -19.70
C VAL A 155 3.79 11.93 -20.78
N CYS A 156 3.04 11.01 -21.41
CA CYS A 156 2.03 11.35 -22.41
C CYS A 156 0.90 12.20 -21.79
N ALA A 157 0.46 11.85 -20.59
CA ALA A 157 -0.61 12.55 -19.87
C ALA A 157 -0.18 13.92 -19.29
N LYS A 158 1.13 14.22 -19.31
CA LYS A 158 1.78 15.40 -18.68
C LYS A 158 1.65 15.39 -17.15
N ILE A 159 1.83 14.22 -16.54
CA ILE A 159 1.89 14.04 -15.09
C ILE A 159 3.38 14.03 -14.68
N PRO A 160 3.84 15.00 -13.87
CA PRO A 160 5.28 15.19 -13.60
C PRO A 160 5.87 14.22 -12.58
N VAL A 161 5.05 13.67 -11.66
CA VAL A 161 5.54 12.77 -10.60
C VAL A 161 4.75 11.47 -10.61
N LEU A 162 5.47 10.35 -10.66
CA LEU A 162 4.96 8.99 -10.51
C LEU A 162 5.62 8.32 -9.30
N THR A 163 4.82 7.81 -8.38
CA THR A 163 5.31 6.91 -7.31
C THR A 163 4.82 5.49 -7.58
N VAL A 164 5.74 4.53 -7.57
CA VAL A 164 5.46 3.11 -7.77
C VAL A 164 5.71 2.39 -6.44
N TYR A 165 4.66 1.81 -5.88
CA TYR A 165 4.74 0.99 -4.68
C TYR A 165 4.70 -0.49 -5.02
N GLU A 166 5.67 -1.21 -4.46
CA GLU A 166 5.70 -2.68 -4.45
C GLU A 166 6.12 -3.13 -3.04
N ARG A 167 5.32 -4.00 -2.42
CA ARG A 167 5.41 -4.31 -0.98
C ARG A 167 6.78 -4.82 -0.55
N THR A 168 7.42 -5.69 -1.34
CA THR A 168 8.67 -6.38 -0.97
C THR A 168 9.94 -5.55 -1.18
N GLY A 169 9.85 -4.43 -1.91
CA GLY A 169 11.00 -3.59 -2.25
C GLY A 169 11.87 -4.18 -3.35
N LEU A 170 11.34 -5.09 -4.17
CA LEU A 170 12.08 -5.74 -5.26
C LEU A 170 12.55 -4.71 -6.29
N LEU A 171 11.69 -3.76 -6.67
CA LEU A 171 12.02 -2.71 -7.64
C LEU A 171 13.15 -1.79 -7.14
N LYS A 172 13.22 -1.53 -5.82
CA LYS A 172 14.29 -0.74 -5.19
C LYS A 172 15.67 -1.38 -5.38
N ARG A 173 15.74 -2.72 -5.37
CA ARG A 173 17.00 -3.47 -5.55
C ARG A 173 17.54 -3.44 -6.98
N TYR A 174 16.69 -3.20 -7.97
CA TYR A 174 17.03 -3.25 -9.40
C TYR A 174 16.80 -1.90 -10.10
N LEU A 175 17.00 -0.78 -9.41
CA LEU A 175 16.74 0.56 -9.94
C LEU A 175 17.40 0.88 -11.29
N PRO A 176 18.69 0.58 -11.52
CA PRO A 176 19.31 0.84 -12.82
C PRO A 176 18.60 0.07 -13.94
N HIS A 177 18.18 -1.17 -13.68
CA HIS A 177 17.45 -1.98 -14.66
C HIS A 177 16.08 -1.40 -14.96
N VAL A 178 15.35 -0.96 -13.92
CA VAL A 178 14.04 -0.31 -14.08
C VAL A 178 14.16 1.01 -14.87
N GLN A 179 15.18 1.82 -14.56
CA GLN A 179 15.44 3.05 -15.30
C GLN A 179 15.70 2.76 -16.78
N GLN A 180 16.54 1.77 -17.10
CA GLN A 180 16.79 1.39 -18.49
C GLN A 180 15.52 0.92 -19.20
N ALA A 181 14.66 0.16 -18.52
CA ALA A 181 13.37 -0.26 -19.07
C ALA A 181 12.45 0.93 -19.37
N ILE A 182 12.38 1.92 -18.47
CA ILE A 182 11.62 3.17 -18.69
C ILE A 182 12.17 3.93 -19.91
N ILE A 183 13.49 4.05 -20.03
CA ILE A 183 14.14 4.72 -21.16
C ILE A 183 13.84 3.99 -22.47
N GLN A 184 13.99 2.66 -22.49
CA GLN A 184 13.71 1.83 -23.67
C GLN A 184 12.25 1.93 -24.11
N LYS A 185 11.29 1.86 -23.17
CA LYS A 185 9.87 2.05 -23.46
C LYS A 185 9.58 3.47 -23.94
N SER A 186 10.24 4.48 -23.35
CA SER A 186 10.12 5.86 -23.81
C SER A 186 10.62 6.01 -25.25
N ARG A 187 11.73 5.36 -25.64
CA ARG A 187 12.19 5.33 -27.05
C ARG A 187 11.20 4.66 -27.97
N ALA A 188 10.53 3.60 -27.51
CA ALA A 188 9.54 2.90 -28.31
C ALA A 188 8.30 3.78 -28.62
N TYR A 189 7.93 4.69 -27.72
CA TYR A 189 6.79 5.60 -27.91
C TYR A 189 7.15 6.91 -28.60
N PHE A 190 8.25 7.54 -28.19
CA PHE A 190 8.62 8.90 -28.63
C PHE A 190 9.77 8.91 -29.65
N GLY A 191 10.31 7.75 -30.01
CA GLY A 191 11.41 7.62 -30.97
C GLY A 191 12.68 8.32 -30.48
N ARG A 192 13.08 9.38 -31.21
CA ARG A 192 14.29 10.17 -30.95
C ARG A 192 14.10 11.23 -29.86
N HIS A 193 12.85 11.57 -29.54
CA HIS A 193 12.53 12.57 -28.53
C HIS A 193 12.45 11.85 -27.18
N GLN A 194 13.37 12.10 -26.25
CA GLN A 194 13.32 11.49 -24.92
C GLN A 194 13.01 12.52 -23.84
N PRO A 195 12.01 12.28 -22.97
CA PRO A 195 11.76 13.15 -21.83
C PRO A 195 12.93 13.08 -20.85
N SER A 196 13.10 14.12 -20.04
CA SER A 196 14.03 14.05 -18.91
C SER A 196 13.43 13.16 -17.82
N LEU A 197 14.25 12.27 -17.27
CA LEU A 197 13.82 11.27 -16.30
C LEU A 197 14.69 11.40 -15.04
N THR A 198 14.06 11.38 -13.88
CA THR A 198 14.74 11.22 -12.59
C THR A 198 14.12 10.06 -11.87
N VAL A 199 14.92 9.04 -11.58
CA VAL A 199 14.52 7.87 -10.80
C VAL A 199 15.19 7.97 -9.43
N ALA A 200 14.40 7.85 -8.39
CA ALA A 200 14.87 7.89 -7.00
C ALA A 200 14.10 6.91 -6.13
N MET A 201 14.66 6.61 -4.96
CA MET A 201 14.00 5.90 -3.87
C MET A 201 14.26 6.64 -2.56
N PRO A 202 13.37 6.52 -1.55
CA PRO A 202 13.61 7.07 -0.22
C PRO A 202 14.95 6.58 0.34
N HIS A 203 15.61 7.45 1.11
CA HIS A 203 16.83 7.15 1.86
C HIS A 203 18.06 6.70 1.04
N ALA A 204 18.02 6.79 -0.29
CA ALA A 204 19.16 6.51 -1.15
C ALA A 204 19.84 7.79 -1.64
N ASP A 205 21.16 7.85 -1.51
CA ASP A 205 21.96 8.94 -2.08
C ASP A 205 22.02 8.87 -3.62
N GLU A 206 21.74 7.70 -4.19
CA GLU A 206 21.81 7.44 -5.62
C GLU A 206 20.53 7.93 -6.33
N ILE A 207 20.58 9.16 -6.83
CA ILE A 207 19.55 9.73 -7.72
C ILE A 207 19.98 9.52 -9.17
N LEU A 208 19.27 8.64 -9.87
CA LEU A 208 19.55 8.32 -11.27
C LEU A 208 18.86 9.34 -12.18
N LYS A 209 19.65 10.15 -12.88
CA LYS A 209 19.15 11.17 -13.81
C LYS A 209 19.45 10.78 -15.25
N SER A 210 18.51 11.03 -16.14
CA SER A 210 18.69 10.91 -17.58
C SER A 210 18.26 12.21 -18.27
N PRO A 211 19.14 12.81 -19.10
CA PRO A 211 18.82 14.07 -19.76
C PRO A 211 17.74 13.89 -20.83
N ALA A 212 17.01 14.96 -21.10
CA ALA A 212 16.09 15.03 -22.23
C ALA A 212 16.86 15.04 -23.56
N HIS A 213 16.28 14.49 -24.61
CA HIS A 213 16.83 14.48 -25.97
C HIS A 213 15.78 14.93 -26.99
N GLY A 214 16.22 15.56 -28.08
CA GLY A 214 15.34 16.07 -29.14
C GLY A 214 14.45 17.21 -28.66
N ASP A 215 13.25 17.32 -29.21
CA ASP A 215 12.26 18.38 -28.91
C ASP A 215 11.93 18.53 -27.41
N PHE A 216 12.05 17.48 -26.60
CA PHE A 216 11.84 17.56 -25.15
C PHE A 216 12.97 18.29 -24.40
N ALA A 217 14.09 18.61 -25.07
CA ALA A 217 15.16 19.41 -24.49
C ALA A 217 14.96 20.93 -24.72
N SER A 218 14.15 21.34 -25.70
CA SER A 218 14.06 22.74 -26.13
C SER A 218 12.63 23.27 -26.35
N VAL A 219 11.70 22.48 -26.90
CA VAL A 219 10.38 22.95 -27.36
C VAL A 219 9.27 22.67 -26.35
N ASP A 220 9.22 21.46 -25.79
CA ASP A 220 8.23 21.05 -24.77
C ASP A 220 8.96 20.30 -23.66
N PRO A 221 9.56 20.99 -22.66
CA PRO A 221 10.35 20.32 -21.64
C PRO A 221 9.46 19.43 -20.74
N ARG A 222 9.44 18.13 -21.06
CA ARG A 222 8.77 17.11 -20.24
C ARG A 222 9.77 16.48 -19.28
N HIS A 223 9.46 16.59 -17.99
CA HIS A 223 10.22 15.97 -16.92
C HIS A 223 9.33 15.02 -16.14
N LEU A 224 9.80 13.78 -15.97
CA LEU A 224 9.16 12.79 -15.11
C LEU A 224 10.10 12.42 -13.96
N LYS A 225 9.62 12.62 -12.73
CA LYS A 225 10.23 12.07 -11.53
C LYS A 225 9.51 10.78 -11.16
N VAL A 226 10.23 9.67 -11.11
CA VAL A 226 9.72 8.35 -10.69
C VAL A 226 10.33 8.00 -9.34
N LEU A 227 9.47 7.75 -8.36
CA LEU A 227 9.82 7.34 -7.01
C LEU A 227 9.44 5.88 -6.80
N PHE A 228 10.36 5.05 -6.31
CA PHE A 228 10.07 3.67 -5.93
C PHE A 228 10.04 3.54 -4.42
N ILE A 229 8.92 3.05 -3.89
CA ILE A 229 8.69 2.87 -2.45
C ILE A 229 8.27 1.44 -2.13
N SER A 230 8.51 1.01 -0.90
CA SER A 230 8.13 -0.31 -0.39
C SER A 230 7.38 -0.22 0.94
N ALA A 231 7.03 -1.36 1.54
CA ALA A 231 6.36 -1.37 2.84
C ALA A 231 7.20 -0.79 3.99
N GLU A 232 8.54 -0.83 3.87
CA GLU A 232 9.46 -0.25 4.87
C GLU A 232 9.33 1.28 4.90
N ASP A 233 9.02 1.89 3.75
CA ASP A 233 8.86 3.33 3.57
C ASP A 233 7.50 3.85 4.11
N GLY A 234 6.75 3.01 4.83
CA GLY A 234 5.41 3.31 5.35
C GLY A 234 5.40 3.46 6.86
N ARG A 235 4.89 2.42 7.54
CA ARG A 235 4.72 2.44 9.00
C ARG A 235 6.06 2.44 9.74
N GLU A 236 7.05 1.76 9.19
CA GLU A 236 8.39 1.66 9.79
C GLU A 236 9.09 3.02 9.76
N SER A 237 9.06 3.75 8.64
CA SER A 237 9.57 5.13 8.59
C SER A 237 8.89 6.08 9.59
N MET A 238 7.59 5.92 9.87
CA MET A 238 6.92 6.70 10.92
C MET A 238 7.46 6.36 12.32
N VAL A 239 7.73 5.09 12.59
CA VAL A 239 8.32 4.64 13.85
C VAL A 239 9.75 5.16 13.99
N ASP A 240 10.53 5.14 12.91
CA ASP A 240 11.90 5.63 12.92
C ASP A 240 11.95 7.15 13.09
N LEU A 241 11.12 7.91 12.39
CA LEU A 241 11.01 9.36 12.57
C LEU A 241 10.62 9.71 14.02
N THR A 242 9.62 9.03 14.59
CA THR A 242 9.21 9.29 15.97
C THR A 242 10.28 8.89 16.99
N ARG A 243 11.07 7.83 16.73
CA ARG A 243 12.25 7.48 17.52
C ARG A 243 13.30 8.60 17.46
N THR A 244 13.63 9.08 16.26
CA THR A 244 14.61 10.16 16.07
C THR A 244 14.16 11.46 16.76
N LEU A 245 12.89 11.85 16.63
CA LEU A 245 12.34 13.02 17.30
C LEU A 245 12.37 12.86 18.83
N ALA A 246 12.05 11.68 19.36
CA ALA A 246 12.12 11.40 20.79
C ALA A 246 13.57 11.50 21.32
N GLU A 247 14.54 10.95 20.60
CA GLU A 247 15.96 11.06 20.96
C GLU A 247 16.48 12.51 20.91
N MET A 248 16.09 13.27 19.87
CA MET A 248 16.42 14.69 19.77
C MET A 248 15.82 15.47 20.93
N SER A 249 14.62 15.12 21.36
CA SER A 249 13.97 15.77 22.50
C SER A 249 14.64 15.42 23.83
N GLN A 250 15.03 14.17 24.04
CA GLN A 250 15.78 13.75 25.23
C GLN A 250 17.15 14.44 25.33
N ARG A 251 17.79 14.69 24.18
CA ARG A 251 19.06 15.45 24.10
C ARG A 251 18.88 16.97 24.20
N GLY A 252 17.64 17.46 24.36
CA GLY A 252 17.32 18.88 24.47
C GLY A 252 17.45 19.68 23.17
N LYS A 253 17.52 19.01 22.00
CA LYS A 253 17.60 19.69 20.69
C LYS A 253 16.25 20.24 20.22
N ILE A 254 15.15 19.57 20.60
CA ILE A 254 13.78 19.98 20.29
C ILE A 254 12.89 19.86 21.52
N HIS A 255 11.95 20.78 21.71
CA HIS A 255 10.99 20.66 22.79
C HIS A 255 9.80 19.78 22.35
N PRO A 256 9.20 18.92 23.21
CA PRO A 256 8.07 18.07 22.81
C PRO A 256 6.85 18.82 22.25
N ARG A 257 6.72 20.11 22.59
CA ARG A 257 5.64 20.98 22.07
C ARG A 257 5.87 21.46 20.64
N ASP A 258 7.11 21.37 20.16
CA ASP A 258 7.48 21.80 18.81
C ASP A 258 7.19 20.69 17.78
N ILE A 259 6.88 19.48 18.25
CA ILE A 259 6.49 18.34 17.40
C ILE A 259 5.05 18.56 16.94
N SER A 260 4.89 19.28 15.84
CA SER A 260 3.61 19.54 15.18
C SER A 260 3.34 18.55 14.04
N ILE A 261 2.10 18.52 13.56
CA ILE A 261 1.72 17.74 12.36
C ILE A 261 2.50 18.26 11.14
N ASP A 262 2.70 19.56 11.03
CA ASP A 262 3.42 20.18 9.91
C ASP A 262 4.90 19.78 9.89
N LEU A 263 5.53 19.64 11.06
CA LEU A 263 6.91 19.13 11.14
C LEU A 263 6.98 17.69 10.65
N ILE A 264 6.08 16.82 11.14
CA ILE A 264 6.04 15.41 10.72
C ILE A 264 5.76 15.33 9.22
N ASP A 265 4.87 16.17 8.70
CA ASP A 265 4.51 16.21 7.29
C ASP A 265 5.69 16.63 6.41
N ALA A 266 6.45 17.66 6.82
CA ALA A 266 7.65 18.10 6.12
C ALA A 266 8.72 17.00 6.10
N GLU A 267 9.04 16.40 7.25
CA GLU A 267 10.06 15.35 7.37
C GLU A 267 9.71 14.10 6.56
N LEU A 268 8.44 13.64 6.61
CA LEU A 268 8.00 12.47 5.83
C LEU A 268 7.90 12.78 4.33
N SER A 269 7.46 13.99 3.95
CA SER A 269 7.35 14.39 2.55
C SER A 269 8.71 14.52 1.87
N GLU A 270 9.70 15.06 2.58
CA GLU A 270 11.07 15.19 2.11
C GLU A 270 11.82 13.86 2.13
N GLY A 271 11.64 13.07 3.20
CA GLY A 271 12.35 11.80 3.40
C GLY A 271 11.83 10.66 2.51
N ILE A 272 10.52 10.62 2.24
CA ILE A 272 9.87 9.48 1.58
C ILE A 272 9.25 9.90 0.26
N MET A 273 8.11 10.62 0.31
CA MET A 273 7.39 11.05 -0.88
C MET A 273 6.38 12.16 -0.54
N PRO A 274 6.12 13.09 -1.47
CA PRO A 274 5.03 14.05 -1.31
C PRO A 274 3.66 13.37 -1.40
N GLU A 275 2.61 14.00 -0.87
CA GLU A 275 1.24 13.48 -0.98
C GLU A 275 0.82 13.26 -2.46
N PRO A 276 0.31 12.08 -2.84
CA PRO A 276 -0.22 11.84 -4.17
C PRO A 276 -1.66 12.37 -4.30
N ASP A 277 -2.00 12.88 -5.49
CA ASP A 277 -3.37 13.32 -5.77
C ASP A 277 -4.29 12.13 -6.10
N LEU A 278 -3.74 11.14 -6.80
CA LEU A 278 -4.44 9.93 -7.25
C LEU A 278 -3.58 8.70 -6.94
N LEU A 279 -4.20 7.67 -6.35
CA LEU A 279 -3.62 6.35 -6.14
C LEU A 279 -4.39 5.33 -6.96
N ILE A 280 -3.70 4.62 -7.86
CA ILE A 280 -4.29 3.55 -8.66
C ILE A 280 -3.84 2.20 -8.11
N HIS A 281 -4.80 1.37 -7.70
CA HIS A 281 -4.55 -0.01 -7.31
C HIS A 281 -4.88 -0.94 -8.49
N PHE A 282 -3.85 -1.59 -9.05
CA PHE A 282 -4.00 -2.56 -10.14
C PHE A 282 -4.22 -3.98 -9.59
N GLY A 283 -5.29 -4.15 -8.82
CA GLY A 283 -5.69 -5.46 -8.31
C GLY A 283 -7.21 -5.64 -8.26
N PRO A 284 -7.69 -6.87 -8.02
CA PRO A 284 -9.10 -7.22 -8.22
C PRO A 284 -10.03 -6.69 -7.11
N TYR A 285 -9.46 -6.36 -5.94
CA TYR A 285 -10.16 -5.83 -4.78
C TYR A 285 -9.38 -4.64 -4.21
N VAL A 286 -10.06 -3.78 -3.44
CA VAL A 286 -9.41 -2.65 -2.76
C VAL A 286 -8.58 -3.19 -1.61
N ASP A 287 -7.27 -3.15 -1.77
CA ASP A 287 -6.31 -3.46 -0.72
C ASP A 287 -5.06 -2.60 -0.94
N LEU A 288 -4.62 -1.92 0.11
CA LEU A 288 -3.45 -1.05 0.05
C LEU A 288 -2.16 -1.79 0.36
N ASP A 289 -2.21 -3.04 0.81
CA ASP A 289 -1.06 -3.94 0.99
C ASP A 289 0.08 -3.35 1.84
N GLY A 290 -0.24 -2.43 2.76
CA GLY A 290 0.76 -1.75 3.60
C GLY A 290 1.35 -0.47 3.00
N TYR A 291 0.72 0.11 1.96
CA TYR A 291 1.08 1.41 1.40
C TYR A 291 1.22 2.49 2.50
N PRO A 292 2.17 3.43 2.39
CA PRO A 292 2.39 4.48 3.38
C PRO A 292 1.11 5.22 3.78
N PRO A 293 0.70 5.16 5.07
CA PRO A 293 -0.62 5.66 5.47
C PRO A 293 -0.68 7.18 5.61
N TRP A 294 0.45 7.84 5.91
CA TRP A 294 0.50 9.29 6.10
C TRP A 294 0.17 10.09 4.83
N PRO A 295 0.83 9.86 3.68
CA PRO A 295 0.63 10.70 2.50
C PRO A 295 -0.75 10.57 1.82
N ILE A 296 -1.54 9.53 2.14
CA ILE A 296 -2.80 9.22 1.43
C ILE A 296 -4.06 9.88 1.99
N ARG A 297 -3.92 10.84 2.91
CA ARG A 297 -5.03 11.48 3.63
C ARG A 297 -6.07 12.17 2.74
N LEU A 298 -5.65 12.76 1.62
CA LEU A 298 -6.53 13.46 0.67
C LEU A 298 -6.46 12.87 -0.75
N THR A 299 -5.78 11.74 -0.91
CA THR A 299 -5.58 11.07 -2.18
C THR A 299 -6.88 10.40 -2.64
N GLU A 300 -7.25 10.61 -3.90
CA GLU A 300 -8.34 9.84 -4.51
C GLU A 300 -7.82 8.42 -4.79
N ILE A 301 -8.52 7.39 -4.30
CA ILE A 301 -8.11 5.99 -4.51
C ILE A 301 -9.01 5.36 -5.56
N PHE A 302 -8.41 4.92 -6.66
CA PHE A 302 -9.10 4.21 -7.74
C PHE A 302 -8.70 2.74 -7.79
N CYS A 303 -9.69 1.86 -7.74
CA CYS A 303 -9.53 0.42 -7.93
C CYS A 303 -10.63 -0.07 -8.88
N LEU A 304 -10.23 -0.78 -9.94
CA LEU A 304 -11.19 -1.39 -10.86
C LEU A 304 -11.49 -2.82 -10.39
N PRO A 305 -12.75 -3.18 -10.13
CA PRO A 305 -13.09 -4.52 -9.65
C PRO A 305 -12.76 -5.59 -10.71
N ASP A 306 -12.28 -6.73 -10.22
CA ASP A 306 -11.86 -7.89 -11.03
C ASP A 306 -10.74 -7.61 -12.05
N ASN A 307 -9.98 -6.52 -11.87
CA ASN A 307 -8.79 -6.24 -12.67
C ASN A 307 -7.58 -7.04 -12.18
N GLN A 308 -6.93 -7.77 -13.08
CA GLN A 308 -5.81 -8.68 -12.74
C GLN A 308 -4.44 -8.18 -13.24
N GLY A 309 -4.37 -7.03 -13.91
CA GLY A 309 -3.10 -6.55 -14.43
C GLY A 309 -3.10 -5.07 -14.80
N VAL A 310 -1.95 -4.59 -15.25
CA VAL A 310 -1.79 -3.20 -15.66
C VAL A 310 -2.32 -3.01 -17.08
N GLY A 311 -3.27 -2.09 -17.25
CA GLY A 311 -3.89 -1.80 -18.53
C GLY A 311 -4.16 -0.31 -18.71
N TYR A 312 -3.94 0.19 -19.92
CA TYR A 312 -4.15 1.61 -20.24
C TYR A 312 -5.59 2.07 -20.02
N GLN A 313 -6.57 1.20 -20.29
CA GLN A 313 -7.99 1.52 -20.06
C GLN A 313 -8.28 1.77 -18.56
N VAL A 314 -7.62 1.02 -17.67
CA VAL A 314 -7.73 1.21 -16.22
C VAL A 314 -7.13 2.55 -15.83
N PHE A 315 -5.94 2.87 -16.36
CA PHE A 315 -5.27 4.15 -16.16
C PHE A 315 -6.13 5.33 -16.63
N LEU A 316 -6.68 5.28 -17.85
CA LEU A 316 -7.53 6.33 -18.41
C LEU A 316 -8.83 6.50 -17.61
N ARG A 317 -9.45 5.40 -17.17
CA ARG A 317 -10.65 5.45 -16.33
C ARG A 317 -10.35 6.06 -14.96
N ALA A 318 -9.20 5.76 -14.38
CA ALA A 318 -8.74 6.38 -13.14
C ALA A 318 -8.62 7.90 -13.29
N LEU A 319 -8.00 8.37 -14.38
CA LEU A 319 -7.86 9.80 -14.69
C LEU A 319 -9.21 10.48 -14.92
N ARG A 320 -10.15 9.83 -15.63
CA ARG A 320 -11.51 10.35 -15.83
C ARG A 320 -12.27 10.48 -14.51
N ASN A 321 -12.18 9.48 -13.64
CA ASN A 321 -12.81 9.53 -12.33
C ASN A 321 -12.20 10.64 -11.47
N PHE A 322 -10.87 10.72 -11.41
CA PHE A 322 -10.17 11.82 -10.75
C PHE A 322 -10.65 13.16 -11.28
N ALA A 323 -10.72 13.34 -12.60
CA ALA A 323 -11.17 14.58 -13.24
C ALA A 323 -12.59 15.00 -12.84
N SER A 324 -13.47 14.04 -12.55
CA SER A 324 -14.84 14.28 -12.09
C SER A 324 -15.00 14.45 -10.57
N ALA A 325 -14.00 14.05 -9.78
CA ALA A 325 -14.07 14.05 -8.32
C ALA A 325 -14.21 15.48 -7.74
N GLN A 326 -14.81 15.60 -6.56
CA GLN A 326 -14.96 16.88 -5.86
C GLN A 326 -14.22 16.84 -4.53
N PHE A 327 -13.23 17.73 -4.36
CA PHE A 327 -12.47 17.84 -3.11
C PHE A 327 -13.05 18.93 -2.22
N ARG A 328 -13.84 18.54 -1.22
CA ARG A 328 -14.53 19.49 -0.33
C ARG A 328 -13.68 19.95 0.86
N LYS A 329 -12.62 19.22 1.20
CA LYS A 329 -11.67 19.56 2.28
C LYS A 329 -12.36 20.02 3.58
N GLY A 330 -13.46 19.36 3.94
CA GLY A 330 -14.25 19.65 5.15
C GLY A 330 -15.22 20.84 5.06
N LYS A 331 -15.48 21.40 3.88
CA LYS A 331 -16.45 22.48 3.64
C LYS A 331 -17.74 22.01 2.98
#